data_AF-A0A536WBC8-F1
#
_entry.id   AF-A0A536WBC8-F1
#
_cell.length_a   1.000
_cell.length_b   1.000
_cell.length_c   1.000
_cell.angle_alpha   90.00
_cell.angle_beta   90.00
_cell.angle_gamma   90.00
#
_symmetry.space_group_name_H-M   'P 1'
#
loop_
_entity.id
_entity.type
_entity.pdbx_description
1 polymer ?
#
loop_
_entity_poly.entity_id
_entity_poly.type
_entity_poly.pdbx_seq_one_letter_code
_entity_poly.pdbx_strand_id
1 'polypeptide(L)'
;MMAEVEWSRLKAPELRALAKDNAIVIVPLGSTEQHGPHLPTQVDCLLAGEIARRAAILASHTTPTLVTPTVWSGLAEHHMSLGATLSVDFPTFFALLRGICSSLVRHGFRNVLLLNGHGGNIAALTVAVNELAVELDAPIATTT
;
A
#
# COMPACT_ATOMS: atom_id res chain seq x y z
N MET A 1 -16.04 -7.16 -19.62
CA MET A 1 -15.30 -7.87 -18.56
C MET A 1 -14.52 -6.82 -17.79
N MET A 2 -14.58 -6.78 -16.46
CA MET A 2 -13.74 -5.86 -15.68
C MET A 2 -12.28 -6.27 -15.86
N ALA A 3 -11.38 -5.29 -16.04
CA ALA A 3 -9.95 -5.55 -16.10
C ALA A 3 -9.46 -6.11 -14.75
N GLU A 4 -8.53 -7.07 -14.79
CA GLU A 4 -7.85 -7.53 -13.58
C GLU A 4 -6.93 -6.42 -13.07
N VAL A 5 -7.05 -6.07 -11.79
CA VAL A 5 -6.31 -4.96 -11.17
C VAL A 5 -5.32 -5.45 -10.12
N GLU A 6 -5.45 -6.67 -9.64
CA GLU A 6 -4.59 -7.20 -8.59
C GLU A 6 -3.25 -7.63 -9.20
N TRP A 7 -2.17 -7.00 -8.75
CA TRP A 7 -0.81 -7.24 -9.22
C TRP A 7 -0.43 -8.72 -9.18
N SER A 8 -0.78 -9.42 -8.10
CA SER A 8 -0.46 -10.84 -7.88
C SER A 8 -1.22 -11.81 -8.80
N ARG A 9 -2.19 -11.32 -9.57
CA ARG A 9 -3.00 -12.11 -10.51
C ARG A 9 -2.61 -11.87 -11.97
N LEU A 10 -1.69 -10.95 -12.22
CA LEU A 10 -1.17 -10.63 -13.54
C LEU A 10 0.20 -11.28 -13.79
N LYS A 11 0.49 -11.56 -15.06
CA LYS A 11 1.79 -12.09 -15.49
C LYS A 11 2.74 -10.93 -15.76
N ALA A 12 4.04 -11.20 -15.68
CA ALA A 12 5.07 -10.18 -15.91
C ALA A 12 4.94 -9.41 -17.25
N PRO A 13 4.57 -10.02 -18.40
CA PRO A 13 4.36 -9.26 -19.63
C PRO A 13 3.20 -8.25 -19.55
N GLU A 14 2.13 -8.57 -18.82
CA GLU A 14 0.95 -7.70 -18.63
C GLU A 14 1.33 -6.50 -17.77
N LEU A 15 2.03 -6.73 -16.65
CA LEU A 15 2.54 -5.67 -15.78
C LEU A 15 3.52 -4.74 -16.51
N ARG A 16 4.40 -5.29 -17.37
CA ARG A 16 5.32 -4.47 -18.19
C ARG A 16 4.58 -3.61 -19.22
N ALA A 17 3.46 -4.08 -19.76
CA ALA A 17 2.64 -3.27 -20.65
C ALA A 17 1.98 -2.11 -19.89
N LEU A 18 1.38 -2.42 -18.73
CA LEU A 18 0.74 -1.44 -17.86
C LEU A 18 1.69 -0.35 -17.35
N ALA A 19 2.96 -0.69 -17.09
CA ALA A 19 3.99 0.30 -16.76
C ALA A 19 4.21 1.30 -17.91
N LYS A 20 4.22 0.83 -19.17
CA LYS A 20 4.35 1.70 -20.36
C LYS A 20 3.13 2.59 -20.57
N ASP A 21 1.96 2.09 -20.17
CA ASP A 21 0.68 2.81 -20.22
C ASP A 21 0.49 3.76 -19.01
N ASN A 22 1.56 4.04 -18.26
CA ASN A 22 1.59 4.97 -17.14
C ASN A 22 0.59 4.63 -16.02
N ALA A 23 0.36 3.34 -15.78
CA ALA A 23 -0.57 2.88 -14.76
C ALA A 23 -0.27 3.44 -13.36
N ILE A 24 -1.33 3.70 -12.60
CA ILE A 24 -1.24 4.04 -11.17
C ILE A 24 -1.13 2.74 -10.38
N VAL A 25 -0.23 2.70 -9.39
CA VAL A 25 -0.10 1.57 -8.47
C VAL A 25 -0.52 1.99 -7.07
N ILE A 26 -1.60 1.39 -6.58
CA ILE A 26 -2.05 1.54 -5.20
C ILE A 26 -1.36 0.46 -4.35
N VAL A 27 -0.70 0.90 -3.28
CA VAL A 27 -0.09 0.04 -2.27
C VAL A 27 -0.93 0.14 -1.00
N PRO A 28 -1.83 -0.83 -0.73
CA PRO A 28 -2.60 -0.81 0.50
C PRO A 28 -1.72 -1.16 1.70
N LEU A 29 -1.84 -0.37 2.76
CA LEU A 29 -1.10 -0.48 4.02
C LEU A 29 -2.10 -0.59 5.16
N GLY A 30 -1.94 -1.60 6.02
CA GLY A 30 -2.78 -1.77 7.21
C GLY A 30 -1.95 -1.85 8.49
N SER A 31 -2.50 -2.63 9.42
CA SER A 31 -1.88 -3.05 10.67
C SER A 31 -2.49 -4.40 11.08
N THR A 32 -1.77 -5.14 11.91
CA THR A 32 -2.30 -6.33 12.60
C THR A 32 -2.40 -6.01 14.09
N GLU A 33 -3.58 -5.61 14.53
CA GLU A 33 -3.78 -5.06 15.87
C GLU A 33 -5.16 -5.36 16.43
N GLN A 34 -5.27 -5.32 17.76
CA GLN A 34 -6.55 -5.48 18.44
C GLN A 34 -7.60 -4.47 17.94
N HIS A 35 -8.84 -4.91 17.84
CA HIS A 35 -10.00 -4.08 17.48
C HIS A 35 -11.14 -4.28 18.49
N GLY A 36 -10.77 -4.35 19.78
CA GLY A 36 -11.67 -4.75 20.84
C GLY A 36 -12.10 -6.23 20.75
N PRO A 37 -13.06 -6.66 21.59
CA PRO A 37 -13.39 -8.08 21.77
C PRO A 37 -14.28 -8.68 20.66
N HIS A 38 -14.71 -7.89 19.68
CA HIS A 38 -15.75 -8.27 18.72
C HIS A 38 -15.26 -8.30 17.27
N LEU A 39 -14.04 -7.84 17.01
CA LEU A 39 -13.46 -7.80 15.67
C LEU A 39 -12.12 -8.55 15.63
N PRO A 40 -11.77 -9.14 14.47
CA PRO A 40 -10.47 -9.77 14.28
C PRO A 40 -9.35 -8.73 14.16
N THR A 41 -8.10 -9.16 14.29
CA THR A 41 -6.94 -8.24 14.26
C THR A 41 -6.55 -7.73 12.86
N GLN A 42 -7.19 -8.26 11.82
CA GLN A 42 -6.87 -7.97 10.42
C GLN A 42 -7.65 -6.78 9.82
N VAL A 43 -8.47 -6.08 10.61
CA VAL A 43 -9.48 -5.13 10.11
C VAL A 43 -8.85 -4.10 9.17
N ASP A 44 -7.77 -3.44 9.58
CA ASP A 44 -7.09 -2.42 8.77
C ASP A 44 -6.61 -2.97 7.44
N CYS A 45 -6.01 -4.15 7.45
CA CYS A 45 -5.52 -4.82 6.24
C CYS A 45 -6.66 -5.18 5.29
N LEU A 46 -7.75 -5.73 5.83
CA LEU A 46 -8.91 -6.15 5.07
C LEU A 46 -9.58 -4.95 4.40
N LEU A 47 -9.81 -3.88 5.17
CA LEU A 47 -10.48 -2.68 4.67
C LEU A 47 -9.62 -1.92 3.67
N ALA A 48 -8.34 -1.69 3.97
CA ALA A 48 -7.41 -1.02 3.04
C ALA A 48 -7.30 -1.78 1.72
N GLY A 49 -7.16 -3.12 1.77
CA GLY A 49 -7.08 -3.96 0.58
C GLY A 49 -8.36 -3.91 -0.26
N GLU A 50 -9.54 -4.04 0.35
CA GLU A 50 -10.81 -4.05 -0.38
C GLU A 50 -11.17 -2.67 -0.94
N ILE A 51 -10.90 -1.58 -0.21
CA ILE A 51 -11.07 -0.22 -0.71
C ILE A 51 -10.13 0.02 -1.90
N ALA A 52 -8.85 -0.34 -1.80
CA ALA A 52 -7.89 -0.22 -2.89
C ALA A 52 -8.37 -0.96 -4.15
N ARG A 53 -8.81 -2.22 -3.98
CA ARG A 53 -9.30 -3.05 -5.08
C ARG A 53 -10.51 -2.45 -5.78
N ARG A 54 -11.51 -2.00 -5.02
CA ARG A 54 -12.72 -1.36 -5.59
C ARG A 54 -12.39 -0.02 -6.25
N ALA A 55 -11.55 0.79 -5.63
CA ALA A 55 -11.11 2.07 -6.19
C ALA A 55 -10.35 1.85 -7.51
N ALA A 56 -9.45 0.86 -7.58
CA ALA A 56 -8.71 0.53 -8.79
C ALA A 56 -9.61 0.06 -9.93
N ILE A 57 -10.64 -0.75 -9.64
CA ILE A 57 -11.63 -1.17 -10.64
C ILE A 57 -12.35 0.05 -11.23
N LEU A 58 -12.78 0.98 -10.37
CA LEU A 58 -13.45 2.21 -10.82
C LEU A 58 -12.52 3.13 -11.61
N ALA A 59 -11.29 3.33 -11.14
CA ALA A 59 -10.29 4.17 -11.79
C ALA A 59 -9.83 3.60 -13.14
N SER A 60 -9.79 2.26 -13.27
CA SER A 60 -9.39 1.56 -14.50
C SER A 60 -10.28 1.85 -15.71
N HIS A 61 -11.44 2.48 -15.52
CA HIS A 61 -12.25 2.99 -16.63
C HIS A 61 -11.63 4.20 -17.35
N THR A 62 -10.75 4.94 -16.68
CA THR A 62 -10.10 6.15 -17.24
C THR A 62 -8.59 6.05 -17.25
N THR A 63 -7.99 5.46 -16.21
CA THR A 63 -6.54 5.30 -16.06
C THR A 63 -6.22 3.89 -15.57
N PRO A 64 -5.38 3.11 -16.26
CA PRO A 64 -4.98 1.78 -15.79
C PRO A 64 -4.49 1.86 -14.35
N THR A 65 -5.10 1.07 -13.46
CA THR A 65 -4.80 1.13 -12.02
C THR A 65 -4.62 -0.27 -11.47
N LEU A 66 -3.54 -0.45 -10.73
CA LEU A 66 -3.13 -1.72 -10.13
C LEU A 66 -3.13 -1.64 -8.61
N VAL A 67 -3.28 -2.80 -7.96
CA VAL A 67 -3.21 -2.93 -6.51
C VAL A 67 -2.19 -3.99 -6.15
N THR A 68 -1.20 -3.64 -5.33
CA THR A 68 -0.24 -4.61 -4.80
C THR A 68 -0.87 -5.45 -3.69
N PRO A 69 -0.25 -6.57 -3.27
CA PRO A 69 -0.63 -7.21 -2.01
C PRO A 69 -0.61 -6.21 -0.85
N THR A 70 -1.57 -6.32 0.06
CA THR A 70 -1.65 -5.47 1.26
C THR A 70 -0.45 -5.70 2.17
N VAL A 71 0.17 -4.61 2.59
CA VAL A 71 1.18 -4.61 3.64
C VAL A 71 0.49 -4.73 4.98
N TRP A 72 0.68 -5.86 5.65
CA TRP A 72 0.01 -6.16 6.91
C TRP A 72 0.68 -5.52 8.13
N SER A 73 1.96 -5.18 8.01
CA SER A 73 2.77 -4.60 9.08
C SER A 73 2.67 -3.08 9.09
N GLY A 74 2.48 -2.53 10.28
CA GLY A 74 2.41 -1.09 10.51
C GLY A 74 3.03 -0.70 11.85
N LEU A 75 2.74 0.53 12.29
CA LEU A 75 3.19 1.12 13.54
C LEU A 75 2.06 1.10 14.57
N ALA A 76 2.02 0.04 15.38
CA ALA A 76 0.94 -0.25 16.32
C ALA A 76 1.44 -0.41 17.77
N GLU A 77 2.62 0.11 18.10
CA GLU A 77 3.23 -0.01 19.45
C GLU A 77 2.27 0.45 20.57
N HIS A 78 1.46 1.46 20.31
CA HIS A 78 0.44 1.99 21.23
C HIS A 78 -0.69 1.00 21.57
N HIS A 79 -0.81 -0.09 20.81
CA HIS A 79 -1.75 -1.19 21.06
C HIS A 79 -1.11 -2.42 21.71
N MET A 80 0.19 -2.43 22.00
CA MET A 80 0.90 -3.62 22.51
C MET A 80 0.37 -4.14 23.84
N SER A 81 -0.04 -3.23 24.75
CA SER A 81 -0.57 -3.60 26.08
C SER A 81 -1.91 -4.32 26.04
N LEU A 82 -2.60 -4.30 24.90
CA LEU A 82 -3.93 -4.89 24.71
C LEU A 82 -3.88 -6.31 24.13
N GLY A 83 -2.69 -6.78 23.72
CA GLY A 83 -2.45 -8.13 23.21
C GLY A 83 -2.85 -8.33 21.74
N ALA A 84 -2.36 -9.42 21.14
CA ALA A 84 -2.60 -9.82 19.74
C ALA A 84 -2.16 -8.83 18.64
N THR A 85 -1.46 -7.75 19.02
CA THR A 85 -0.87 -6.77 18.11
C THR A 85 0.51 -7.20 17.64
N LEU A 86 0.78 -7.05 16.35
CA LEU A 86 2.10 -7.21 15.74
C LEU A 86 2.51 -5.86 15.13
N SER A 87 3.50 -5.22 15.75
CA SER A 87 4.07 -3.96 15.26
C SER A 87 5.51 -4.16 14.79
N VAL A 88 5.90 -3.40 13.77
CA VAL A 88 7.32 -3.20 13.45
C VAL A 88 7.77 -1.83 13.97
N ASP A 89 9.07 -1.60 14.01
CA ASP A 89 9.61 -0.27 14.28
C ASP A 89 9.61 0.61 13.01
N PHE A 90 9.78 1.92 13.20
CA PHE A 90 9.80 2.86 12.08
C PHE A 90 10.92 2.57 11.06
N PRO A 91 12.18 2.27 11.46
CA PRO A 91 13.22 1.89 10.50
C PRO A 91 12.83 0.71 9.60
N THR A 92 12.21 -0.33 10.17
CA THR A 92 11.72 -1.48 9.39
C THR A 92 10.58 -1.09 8.47
N PHE A 93 9.60 -0.32 8.97
CA PHE A 93 8.46 0.15 8.17
C PHE A 93 8.94 1.00 6.97
N PHE A 94 9.83 1.97 7.21
CA PHE A 94 10.41 2.80 6.16
C PHE A 94 11.19 1.96 5.14
N ALA A 95 12.03 1.02 5.60
CA ALA A 95 12.80 0.16 4.72
C ALA A 95 11.90 -0.73 3.84
N LEU A 96 10.77 -1.21 4.38
CA LEU A 96 9.76 -1.96 3.63
C LEU A 96 9.12 -1.10 2.53
N LEU A 97 8.63 0.10 2.87
CA LEU A 97 8.05 1.03 1.90
C LEU A 97 9.05 1.39 0.81
N ARG A 98 10.29 1.65 1.18
CA ARG A 98 11.39 1.91 0.24
C ARG A 98 11.62 0.75 -0.71
N GLY A 99 11.67 -0.48 -0.21
CA GLY A 99 11.84 -1.68 -1.04
C GLY A 99 10.72 -1.86 -2.06
N ILE A 100 9.47 -1.64 -1.63
CA ILE A 100 8.29 -1.71 -2.51
C ILE A 100 8.35 -0.60 -3.57
N CYS A 101 8.48 0.66 -3.16
CA CYS A 101 8.49 1.79 -4.09
C CYS A 101 9.66 1.73 -5.06
N SER A 102 10.87 1.38 -4.59
CA SER A 102 12.03 1.19 -5.45
C SER A 102 11.81 0.09 -6.48
N SER A 103 11.17 -1.02 -6.11
CA SER A 103 10.83 -2.09 -7.04
C SER A 103 9.85 -1.61 -8.12
N LEU A 104 8.80 -0.89 -7.73
CA LEU A 104 7.82 -0.31 -8.66
C LEU A 104 8.50 0.66 -9.65
N VAL A 105 9.32 1.58 -9.16
CA VAL A 105 10.06 2.55 -9.99
C VAL A 105 11.02 1.83 -10.94
N ARG A 106 11.76 0.82 -10.47
CA ARG A 106 12.65 0.00 -11.31
C ARG A 106 11.90 -0.78 -12.40
N HIS A 107 10.62 -1.10 -12.19
CA HIS A 107 9.76 -1.71 -13.18
C HIS A 107 9.10 -0.70 -14.14
N GLY A 108 9.36 0.59 -13.97
CA GLY A 108 8.89 1.66 -14.85
C GLY A 108 7.59 2.31 -14.40
N PHE A 109 7.03 1.93 -13.24
CA PHE A 109 5.85 2.61 -12.69
C PHE A 109 6.28 3.94 -12.07
N ARG A 110 5.59 5.02 -12.45
CA ARG A 110 5.91 6.37 -11.95
C ARG A 110 4.84 6.95 -11.03
N ASN A 111 3.62 6.42 -11.01
CA ASN A 111 2.54 6.94 -10.17
C ASN A 111 2.22 5.94 -9.05
N VAL A 112 2.67 6.24 -7.83
CA VAL A 112 2.48 5.35 -6.67
C VAL A 112 1.62 6.04 -5.60
N LEU A 113 0.57 5.35 -5.16
CA LEU A 113 -0.30 5.79 -4.07
C LEU A 113 -0.21 4.81 -2.90
N LEU A 114 0.29 5.25 -1.76
CA LEU A 114 0.23 4.53 -0.50
C LEU A 114 -1.16 4.77 0.13
N LEU A 115 -2.01 3.74 0.17
CA LEU A 115 -3.35 3.83 0.77
C LEU A 115 -3.31 3.27 2.19
N ASN A 116 -3.46 4.13 3.17
CA ASN A 116 -3.35 3.79 4.57
C ASN A 116 -4.70 3.39 5.18
N GLY A 117 -4.73 2.29 5.93
CA GLY A 117 -5.87 1.83 6.72
C GLY A 117 -5.71 2.00 8.23
N HIS A 118 -4.56 2.46 8.72
CA HIS A 118 -4.25 2.51 10.16
C HIS A 118 -3.78 3.90 10.62
N GLY A 119 -4.39 4.43 11.68
CA GLY A 119 -4.04 5.72 12.26
C GLY A 119 -2.56 5.85 12.67
N GLY A 120 -1.97 4.79 13.21
CA GLY A 120 -0.59 4.79 13.68
C GLY A 120 0.46 5.02 12.59
N ASN A 121 0.11 4.71 11.33
CA ASN A 121 1.01 4.89 10.19
C ASN A 121 1.04 6.33 9.66
N ILE A 122 0.04 7.18 9.97
CA ILE A 122 -0.18 8.46 9.28
C ILE A 122 1.06 9.37 9.32
N ALA A 123 1.57 9.66 10.52
CA ALA A 123 2.71 10.56 10.68
C ALA A 123 3.98 10.02 10.01
N ALA A 124 4.21 8.71 10.14
CA ALA A 124 5.34 8.02 9.52
C ALA A 124 5.24 8.05 7.99
N LEU A 125 4.04 7.88 7.43
CA LEU A 125 3.81 7.93 5.99
C LEU A 125 4.03 9.33 5.42
N THR A 126 3.62 10.38 6.13
CA THR A 126 3.90 11.76 5.71
C THR A 126 5.40 12.00 5.54
N VAL A 127 6.21 11.55 6.51
CA VAL A 127 7.67 11.67 6.42
C VAL A 127 8.21 10.75 5.31
N ALA A 128 7.80 9.49 5.29
CA ALA A 128 8.31 8.49 4.35
C ALA A 128 8.07 8.89 2.89
N VAL A 129 6.88 9.40 2.55
CA VAL A 129 6.57 9.82 1.19
C VAL A 129 7.44 10.98 0.73
N ASN A 130 7.68 11.98 1.59
CA ASN A 130 8.54 13.11 1.23
C ASN A 130 9.98 12.66 0.94
N GLU A 131 10.53 11.79 1.78
CA GLU A 131 11.88 11.25 1.59
C GLU A 131 11.95 10.37 0.33
N LEU A 132 11.02 9.44 0.16
CA LEU A 132 11.02 8.49 -0.95
C LEU A 132 10.76 9.15 -2.31
N ALA A 133 9.92 10.18 -2.36
CA ALA A 133 9.66 10.90 -3.60
C ALA A 133 10.92 11.59 -4.13
N VAL A 134 11.74 12.15 -3.23
CA VAL A 134 13.04 12.74 -3.56
C VAL A 134 14.07 11.65 -3.88
N GLU A 135 14.18 10.62 -3.03
CA GLU A 135 15.16 9.53 -3.20
C GLU A 135 14.99 8.81 -4.54
N LEU A 136 13.75 8.53 -4.94
CA LEU A 136 13.43 7.72 -6.10
C LEU A 136 13.13 8.54 -7.36
N ASP A 137 13.16 9.87 -7.29
CA ASP A 137 12.76 10.79 -8.36
C ASP A 137 11.40 10.40 -8.96
N ALA A 138 10.39 10.15 -8.11
CA ALA A 138 9.09 9.66 -8.55
C ALA A 138 7.94 10.26 -7.73
N PRO A 139 6.79 10.58 -8.35
CA PRO A 139 5.61 11.00 -7.62
C PRO A 139 5.06 9.84 -6.80
N ILE A 140 5.26 9.94 -5.49
CA ILE A 140 4.69 9.05 -4.48
C ILE A 140 3.76 9.91 -3.63
N ALA A 141 2.54 9.43 -3.39
CA ALA A 141 1.56 10.11 -2.55
C ALA A 141 1.03 9.15 -1.49
N THR A 142 0.43 9.70 -0.43
CA THR A 142 -0.28 8.91 0.60
C THR A 142 -1.66 9.50 0.87
N THR A 143 -2.63 8.65 1.16
CA THR A 143 -3.97 9.03 1.65
C THR A 143 -4.46 8.02 2.68
N THR A 144 -5.47 8.37 3.46
CA THR A 144 -6.20 7.48 4.39
C THR A 144 -7.66 7.43 3.98
#